data_AF-A0A381LT09-F1
#
_entry.id   AF-A0A381LT09-F1
#
_cell.length_a   1.000
_cell.length_b   1.000
_cell.length_c   1.000
_cell.angle_alpha   90.00
_cell.angle_beta   90.00
_cell.angle_gamma   90.00
#
_symmetry.space_group_name_H-M   'P 1'
#
loop_
_entity.id
_entity.type
_entity.pdbx_description
1 polymer ?
#
loop_
_entity_poly.entity_id
_entity_poly.type
_entity_poly.pdbx_seq_one_letter_code
_entity_poly.pdbx_strand_id
1 'polypeptide(L)'
;MNEVVIPSVLQDVPVRAPELRKQNLLDLDREGLERFFADTLGEARYRAHQVMKWIHHRYVTDFDQMTDLGKALRAKLHQHAEVLVPNVVFDKPSTDGTHKWLLAMGTDGKNAIETVYIPDKGRGTLCVSSQVGCGLNCTFCSTATQGFNRNLTTAEIVGQVWVAARHLGNVPHQQRRLTNVVMMGMGEPLMNFDNVVRAMSVMRDDLGYGLASKRVTLSTSGLVPMIDRLSTESDVSLAVSLHAANDTLRESLVPLNKKYPIAELMESCARYLRGNKKRDSVTFEYTLMKGINDQPEHARQLARLMRQFDNAVQSKDAGKVNLIPFNPFPGTRYERSGETEIRAFQKILLDAQVLTMVRRTRGDDIDAACGQLKGQVMDRTRRQADFLRTLEGQAGRDAAA
;
A
#
# COMPACT_ATOMS: atom_id res chain seq x y z
N MET A 1 -43.85 -55.40 -31.76
CA MET A 1 -42.98 -55.67 -30.60
C MET A 1 -41.56 -55.40 -31.03
N ASN A 2 -41.06 -54.18 -30.83
CA ASN A 2 -39.65 -53.86 -30.98
C ASN A 2 -39.23 -53.16 -29.68
N GLU A 3 -38.29 -53.81 -28.98
CA GLU A 3 -37.85 -53.47 -27.63
C GLU A 3 -37.13 -52.13 -27.57
N VAL A 4 -37.42 -51.40 -26.50
CA VAL A 4 -36.65 -50.21 -26.09
C VAL A 4 -35.38 -50.70 -25.39
N VAL A 5 -34.23 -50.55 -26.05
CA VAL A 5 -32.93 -50.75 -25.40
C VAL A 5 -32.52 -49.44 -24.76
N ILE A 6 -32.50 -49.40 -23.42
CA ILE A 6 -31.91 -48.31 -22.63
C ILE A 6 -30.46 -48.72 -22.33
N PRO A 7 -29.43 -48.03 -22.84
CA PRO A 7 -28.06 -48.28 -22.41
C PRO A 7 -27.85 -47.69 -21.02
N SER A 8 -27.80 -48.55 -20.00
CA SER A 8 -27.38 -48.20 -18.64
C SER A 8 -25.85 -48.12 -18.57
N VAL A 9 -25.28 -46.95 -18.84
CA VAL A 9 -23.92 -46.65 -18.37
C VAL A 9 -23.84 -45.15 -18.02
N LEU A 10 -24.32 -44.79 -16.84
CA LEU A 10 -23.76 -43.64 -16.14
C LEU A 10 -22.39 -44.09 -15.64
N GLN A 11 -21.32 -43.67 -16.32
CA GLN A 11 -19.99 -43.74 -15.76
C GLN A 11 -19.96 -42.81 -14.54
N ASP A 12 -19.66 -43.37 -13.37
CA ASP A 12 -19.32 -42.58 -12.19
C ASP A 12 -18.18 -41.63 -12.56
N VAL A 13 -18.49 -40.33 -12.64
CA VAL A 13 -17.47 -39.30 -12.69
C VAL A 13 -16.77 -39.35 -11.34
N PRO A 14 -15.46 -39.64 -11.27
CA PRO A 14 -14.77 -39.67 -9.99
C PRO A 14 -14.92 -38.30 -9.34
N VAL A 15 -15.60 -38.26 -8.19
CA VAL A 15 -15.60 -37.10 -7.31
C VAL A 15 -14.14 -36.89 -6.93
N ARG A 16 -13.49 -35.89 -7.56
CA ARG A 16 -12.15 -35.46 -7.16
C ARG A 16 -12.22 -35.17 -5.66
N ALA A 17 -11.43 -35.90 -4.88
CA ALA A 17 -11.19 -35.56 -3.49
C ALA A 17 -10.83 -34.06 -3.42
N PRO A 18 -11.37 -33.29 -2.47
CA PRO A 18 -11.01 -31.88 -2.34
C PRO A 18 -9.49 -31.81 -2.21
N GLU A 19 -8.82 -31.16 -3.16
CA GLU A 19 -7.39 -30.89 -3.04
C GLU A 19 -7.20 -30.14 -1.71
N LEU A 20 -6.41 -30.72 -0.82
CA LEU A 20 -6.02 -30.07 0.43
C LEU A 20 -5.35 -28.75 0.06
N ARG A 21 -6.06 -27.66 0.23
CA ARG A 21 -5.55 -26.33 -0.05
C ARG A 21 -4.39 -26.05 0.88
N LYS A 22 -3.16 -26.04 0.36
CA LYS A 22 -1.96 -25.74 1.12
C LYS A 22 -2.05 -24.34 1.73
N GLN A 23 -1.49 -24.17 2.92
CA GLN A 23 -1.35 -22.87 3.56
C GLN A 23 -0.17 -22.13 2.94
N ASN A 24 -0.41 -20.98 2.30
CA ASN A 24 0.69 -20.09 1.93
C ASN A 24 1.26 -19.45 3.21
N LEU A 25 2.53 -19.71 3.51
CA LEU A 25 3.16 -19.22 4.74
C LEU A 25 3.35 -17.70 4.75
N LEU A 26 3.35 -17.04 3.59
CA LEU A 26 3.41 -15.58 3.48
C LEU A 26 2.11 -14.89 3.93
N ASP A 27 1.01 -15.63 4.11
CA ASP A 27 -0.22 -15.07 4.67
C ASP A 27 -0.20 -14.97 6.20
N LEU A 28 0.84 -15.52 6.85
CA LEU A 28 0.93 -15.62 8.31
C LEU A 28 1.96 -14.62 8.85
N ASP A 29 1.63 -13.96 9.96
CA ASP A 29 2.62 -13.32 10.82
C ASP A 29 3.30 -14.36 11.72
N ARG A 30 4.25 -13.93 12.56
CA ARG A 30 4.98 -14.83 13.46
C ARG A 30 4.04 -15.68 14.30
N GLU A 31 3.04 -15.07 14.92
CA GLU A 31 2.08 -15.77 15.78
C GLU A 31 1.23 -16.76 14.97
N GLY A 32 0.76 -16.37 13.78
CA GLY A 32 0.06 -17.25 12.86
C GLY A 32 0.91 -18.46 12.43
N LEU A 33 2.20 -18.24 12.16
CA LEU A 33 3.13 -19.29 11.79
C LEU A 33 3.40 -20.23 12.97
N GLU A 34 3.57 -19.70 14.18
CA GLU A 34 3.71 -20.51 15.40
C GLU A 34 2.48 -21.39 15.66
N ARG A 35 1.27 -20.85 15.50
CA ARG A 35 0.02 -21.63 15.61
C ARG A 35 -0.06 -22.71 14.54
N PHE A 36 0.27 -22.38 13.28
CA PHE A 36 0.30 -23.37 12.20
C PHE A 36 1.25 -24.54 12.51
N PHE A 37 2.44 -24.26 13.03
CA PHE A 37 3.39 -25.30 13.44
C PHE A 37 2.86 -26.19 14.56
N ALA A 38 2.27 -25.59 15.60
CA ALA A 38 1.74 -26.34 16.73
C ALA A 38 0.50 -27.16 16.35
N ASP A 39 -0.49 -26.51 15.74
CA ASP A 39 -1.85 -27.05 15.61
C ASP A 39 -2.01 -27.91 14.35
N THR A 40 -1.26 -27.61 13.28
CA THR A 40 -1.35 -28.35 12.00
C THR A 40 -0.21 -29.33 11.79
N LEU A 41 1.04 -28.94 12.11
CA LEU A 41 2.20 -29.81 11.88
C LEU A 41 2.54 -30.70 13.09
N GLY A 42 2.00 -30.39 14.28
CA GLY A 42 2.35 -31.06 15.53
C GLY A 42 3.82 -30.84 15.92
N GLU A 43 4.34 -29.64 15.65
CA GLU A 43 5.75 -29.26 15.84
C GLU A 43 5.88 -28.14 16.87
N ALA A 44 7.04 -28.05 17.52
CA ALA A 44 7.27 -27.00 18.50
C ALA A 44 7.27 -25.60 17.84
N ARG A 45 6.61 -24.62 18.47
CA ARG A 45 6.41 -23.25 17.95
C ARG A 45 7.70 -22.59 17.45
N TYR A 46 8.80 -22.73 18.18
CA TYR A 46 10.09 -22.10 17.82
C TYR A 46 10.65 -22.59 16.47
N ARG A 47 10.21 -23.74 15.95
CA ARG A 47 10.60 -24.23 14.61
C ARG A 47 10.07 -23.31 13.50
N ALA A 48 8.94 -22.64 13.72
CA ALA A 48 8.42 -21.61 12.83
C ALA A 48 9.44 -20.49 12.58
N HIS A 49 10.24 -20.14 13.60
CA HIS A 49 11.21 -19.05 13.51
C HIS A 49 12.34 -19.33 12.52
N GLN A 50 12.73 -20.61 12.37
CA GLN A 50 13.72 -21.00 11.37
C GLN A 50 13.16 -20.79 9.96
N VAL A 51 11.93 -21.25 9.71
CA VAL A 51 11.26 -21.10 8.42
C VAL A 51 11.01 -19.64 8.08
N MET A 52 10.57 -18.82 9.02
CA MET A 52 10.36 -17.39 8.80
C MET A 52 11.65 -16.69 8.33
N LYS A 53 12.80 -16.99 8.95
CA LYS A 53 14.11 -16.47 8.51
C LYS A 53 14.52 -16.98 7.14
N TRP A 54 14.26 -18.24 6.81
CA TRP A 54 14.53 -18.76 5.46
C TRP A 54 13.73 -18.01 4.40
N ILE A 55 12.46 -17.74 4.68
CA ILE A 55 11.58 -17.00 3.78
C ILE A 55 12.02 -15.54 3.66
N HIS A 56 12.18 -14.81 4.76
CA HIS A 56 12.33 -13.35 4.73
C HIS A 56 13.78 -12.84 4.76
N HIS A 57 14.72 -13.59 5.33
CA HIS A 57 16.13 -13.18 5.37
C HIS A 57 16.94 -13.76 4.22
N ARG A 58 16.59 -14.99 3.80
CA ARG A 58 17.32 -15.74 2.76
C ARG A 58 16.55 -15.81 1.43
N TYR A 59 15.31 -15.37 1.39
CA TYR A 59 14.45 -15.38 0.20
C TYR A 59 14.33 -16.75 -0.45
N VAL A 60 14.17 -17.79 0.37
CA VAL A 60 13.97 -19.18 -0.05
C VAL A 60 12.49 -19.53 0.00
N THR A 61 11.96 -20.04 -1.11
CA THR A 61 10.57 -20.51 -1.24
C THR A 61 10.44 -22.03 -1.24
N ASP A 62 11.55 -22.74 -1.43
CA ASP A 62 11.61 -24.20 -1.48
C ASP A 62 12.11 -24.77 -0.15
N PHE A 63 11.29 -25.61 0.48
CA PHE A 63 11.61 -26.21 1.77
C PHE A 63 12.84 -27.12 1.71
N ASP A 64 13.19 -27.69 0.55
CA ASP A 64 14.36 -28.58 0.43
C ASP A 64 15.68 -27.84 0.62
N GLN A 65 15.71 -26.53 0.36
CA GLN A 65 16.88 -25.67 0.58
C GLN A 65 17.06 -25.27 2.05
N MET A 66 16.08 -25.56 2.92
CA MET A 66 16.15 -25.22 4.34
C MET A 66 16.95 -26.28 5.12
N THR A 67 18.27 -26.24 4.97
CA THR A 67 19.20 -27.31 5.40
C THR A 67 19.28 -27.55 6.91
N ASP A 68 18.81 -26.60 7.73
CA ASP A 68 18.75 -26.71 9.19
C ASP A 68 17.41 -27.30 9.70
N LEU A 69 16.54 -27.76 8.77
CA LEU A 69 15.30 -28.46 9.07
C LEU A 69 15.45 -29.98 8.82
N GLY A 70 14.98 -30.78 9.77
CA GLY A 70 14.95 -32.24 9.64
C GLY A 70 14.09 -32.69 8.45
N LYS A 71 14.42 -33.84 7.85
CA LYS A 71 13.69 -34.41 6.70
C LYS A 71 12.18 -34.57 6.97
N ALA A 72 11.82 -35.01 8.17
CA ALA A 72 10.42 -35.17 8.56
C ALA A 72 9.64 -33.84 8.56
N LEU A 73 10.24 -32.76 9.05
CA LEU A 73 9.61 -31.44 9.05
C LEU A 73 9.44 -30.89 7.63
N ARG A 74 10.47 -31.03 6.76
CA ARG A 74 10.36 -30.62 5.35
C ARG A 74 9.25 -31.38 4.62
N ALA A 75 9.11 -32.68 4.87
CA ALA A 75 8.01 -33.48 4.31
C ALA A 75 6.62 -32.98 4.75
N LYS A 76 6.45 -32.68 6.05
CA LYS A 76 5.20 -32.07 6.56
C LYS A 76 4.91 -30.72 5.91
N LEU A 77 5.92 -29.87 5.76
CA LEU A 77 5.77 -28.56 5.10
C LEU A 77 5.33 -28.73 3.65
N HIS A 78 5.95 -29.64 2.88
CA HIS A 78 5.52 -29.91 1.51
C HIS A 78 4.08 -30.43 1.41
N GLN A 79 3.61 -31.17 2.41
CA GLN A 79 2.24 -31.70 2.46
C GLN A 79 1.20 -30.61 2.79
N HIS A 80 1.50 -29.70 3.72
CA HIS A 80 0.51 -28.79 4.31
C HIS A 80 0.67 -27.32 3.91
N ALA A 81 1.83 -26.93 3.40
CA ALA A 81 2.21 -25.54 3.19
C ALA A 81 2.89 -25.30 1.85
N GLU A 82 2.95 -24.01 1.49
CA GLU A 82 3.69 -23.51 0.34
C GLU A 82 4.19 -22.08 0.64
N VAL A 83 5.10 -21.59 -0.19
CA VAL A 83 5.57 -20.21 -0.15
C VAL A 83 5.42 -19.62 -1.55
N LEU A 84 4.31 -18.92 -1.78
CA LEU A 84 4.00 -18.34 -3.09
C LEU A 84 4.21 -16.82 -3.07
N VAL A 85 5.18 -16.38 -3.85
CA VAL A 85 5.49 -14.96 -4.07
C VAL A 85 4.88 -14.48 -5.39
N PRO A 86 4.54 -13.19 -5.52
CA PRO A 86 4.03 -12.64 -6.77
C PRO A 86 5.02 -12.81 -7.94
N ASN A 87 4.48 -13.11 -9.12
CA ASN A 87 5.25 -13.15 -10.35
C ASN A 87 5.54 -11.72 -10.83
N VAL A 88 6.81 -11.44 -11.15
CA VAL A 88 7.21 -10.17 -11.78
C VAL A 88 6.88 -10.25 -13.26
N VAL A 89 5.92 -9.43 -13.70
CA VAL A 89 5.55 -9.30 -15.12
C VAL A 89 6.50 -8.37 -15.83
N PHE A 90 6.93 -7.31 -15.13
CA PHE A 90 7.78 -6.28 -15.69
C PHE A 90 8.62 -5.62 -14.59
N ASP A 91 9.88 -5.31 -14.90
CA ASP A 91 10.79 -4.56 -14.04
C ASP A 91 11.38 -3.38 -14.83
N LYS A 92 11.42 -2.19 -14.21
CA LYS A 92 11.85 -0.96 -14.89
C LYS A 92 12.68 -0.08 -13.97
N PRO A 93 13.99 0.09 -14.24
CA PRO A 93 14.80 1.08 -13.57
C PRO A 93 14.57 2.48 -14.13
N SER A 94 14.62 3.49 -13.26
CA SER A 94 14.68 4.92 -13.59
C SER A 94 16.13 5.40 -13.60
N THR A 95 16.39 6.48 -14.33
CA THR A 95 17.67 7.19 -14.32
C THR A 95 18.07 7.73 -12.94
N ASP A 96 17.10 8.00 -12.06
CA ASP A 96 17.35 8.52 -10.70
C ASP A 96 17.59 7.42 -9.64
N GLY A 97 17.68 6.15 -10.08
CA GLY A 97 17.82 4.96 -9.26
C GLY A 97 16.51 4.40 -8.70
N THR A 98 15.37 5.07 -8.89
CA THR A 98 14.05 4.51 -8.60
C THR A 98 13.84 3.24 -9.41
N HIS A 99 13.17 2.25 -8.85
CA HIS A 99 12.88 1.01 -9.55
C HIS A 99 11.40 0.67 -9.38
N LYS A 100 10.72 0.35 -10.48
CA LYS A 100 9.31 -0.06 -10.47
C LYS A 100 9.17 -1.52 -10.90
N TRP A 101 8.35 -2.26 -10.19
CA TRP A 101 7.92 -3.61 -10.56
C TRP A 101 6.42 -3.64 -10.82
N LEU A 102 6.01 -4.38 -11.85
CA LEU A 102 4.64 -4.80 -12.09
C LEU A 102 4.51 -6.26 -11.67
N LEU A 103 3.64 -6.54 -10.71
CA LEU A 103 3.48 -7.86 -10.12
C LEU A 103 2.10 -8.42 -10.43
N ALA A 104 2.03 -9.61 -11.02
CA ALA A 104 0.77 -10.32 -11.25
C ALA A 104 0.19 -10.82 -9.92
N MET A 105 -1.09 -10.55 -9.70
CA MET A 105 -1.85 -10.87 -8.50
C MET A 105 -2.83 -12.02 -8.78
N GLY A 106 -3.00 -12.91 -7.81
CA GLY A 106 -3.78 -14.13 -7.96
C GLY A 106 -3.16 -15.16 -8.91
N THR A 107 -3.81 -16.32 -9.03
CA THR A 107 -3.32 -17.43 -9.86
C THR A 107 -3.67 -17.28 -11.33
N ASP A 108 -4.65 -16.44 -11.68
CA ASP A 108 -5.07 -16.20 -13.06
C ASP A 108 -4.26 -15.09 -13.76
N GLY A 109 -3.45 -14.34 -13.00
CA GLY A 109 -2.59 -13.27 -13.52
C GLY A 109 -3.34 -12.12 -14.20
N LYS A 110 -4.67 -12.03 -14.05
CA LYS A 110 -5.48 -11.03 -14.76
C LYS A 110 -5.35 -9.63 -14.19
N ASN A 111 -4.97 -9.55 -12.92
CA ASN A 111 -4.70 -8.30 -12.24
C ASN A 111 -3.20 -8.18 -12.00
N ALA A 112 -2.67 -6.97 -12.10
CA ALA A 112 -1.32 -6.64 -11.69
C ALA A 112 -1.29 -5.33 -10.90
N ILE A 113 -0.42 -5.28 -9.90
CA ILE A 113 -0.18 -4.07 -9.09
C ILE A 113 1.25 -3.60 -9.28
N GLU A 114 1.48 -2.35 -8.92
CA GLU A 114 2.81 -1.75 -8.99
C GLU A 114 3.44 -1.64 -7.59
N THR A 115 4.75 -1.80 -7.52
CA THR A 115 5.59 -1.59 -6.34
C THR A 115 6.79 -0.75 -6.75
N VAL A 116 7.17 0.24 -5.94
CA VAL A 116 8.23 1.19 -6.30
C VAL A 116 9.27 1.30 -5.20
N TYR A 117 10.55 1.09 -5.53
CA TYR A 117 11.67 1.36 -4.65
C TYR A 117 12.30 2.71 -4.96
N ILE A 118 12.54 3.52 -3.94
CA ILE A 118 13.07 4.88 -4.03
C ILE A 118 14.33 4.97 -3.16
N PRO A 119 15.55 4.97 -3.76
CA PRO A 119 16.79 5.17 -3.03
C PRO A 119 17.03 6.65 -2.72
N ASP A 120 17.48 6.99 -1.52
CA ASP A 120 17.88 8.35 -1.16
C ASP A 120 18.98 8.32 -0.09
N LYS A 121 20.20 8.78 -0.42
CA LYS A 121 21.39 8.89 0.45
C LYS A 121 21.31 8.15 1.80
N GLY A 122 21.65 6.86 1.80
CA GLY A 122 21.66 6.00 3.01
C GLY A 122 20.30 5.48 3.46
N ARG A 123 19.23 5.75 2.70
CA ARG A 123 17.86 5.28 2.90
C ARG A 123 17.34 4.63 1.62
N GLY A 124 16.54 3.58 1.76
CA GLY A 124 15.79 2.98 0.66
C GLY A 124 14.34 2.78 1.08
N THR A 125 13.41 3.37 0.34
CA THR A 125 11.97 3.35 0.68
C THR A 125 11.22 2.52 -0.33
N LEU A 126 10.46 1.53 0.13
CA LEU A 126 9.57 0.74 -0.72
C LEU A 126 8.13 1.25 -0.59
N CYS A 127 7.52 1.62 -1.71
CA CYS A 127 6.12 1.96 -1.84
C CYS A 127 5.32 0.70 -2.19
N VAL A 128 4.42 0.30 -1.30
CA VAL A 128 3.67 -0.97 -1.35
C VAL A 128 2.19 -0.70 -1.57
N SER A 129 1.60 -1.48 -2.47
CA SER A 129 0.17 -1.51 -2.79
C SER A 129 -0.60 -2.38 -1.81
N SER A 130 -1.87 -2.02 -1.53
CA SER A 130 -2.76 -2.71 -0.59
C SER A 130 -4.01 -3.29 -1.25
N GLN A 131 -4.36 -2.83 -2.45
CA GLN A 131 -5.53 -3.29 -3.20
C GLN A 131 -5.21 -3.34 -4.70
N VAL A 132 -6.04 -4.06 -5.45
CA VAL A 132 -6.08 -3.97 -6.91
C VAL A 132 -7.07 -2.87 -7.30
N GLY A 133 -6.53 -1.71 -7.68
CA GLY A 133 -7.30 -0.48 -7.86
C GLY A 133 -7.62 0.21 -6.52
N CYS A 134 -8.53 1.19 -6.52
CA CYS A 134 -8.96 1.89 -5.31
C CYS A 134 -10.42 2.35 -5.40
N GLY A 135 -11.20 2.05 -4.36
CA GLY A 135 -12.62 2.39 -4.29
C GLY A 135 -12.93 3.86 -4.00
N LEU A 136 -11.97 4.63 -3.45
CA LEU A 136 -12.23 5.94 -2.84
C LEU A 136 -12.47 7.12 -3.79
N ASN A 137 -12.08 6.98 -5.06
CA ASN A 137 -12.38 7.96 -6.10
C ASN A 137 -11.77 9.38 -5.86
N CYS A 138 -10.55 9.46 -5.31
CA CYS A 138 -9.81 10.72 -5.27
C CYS A 138 -9.58 11.23 -6.70
N THR A 139 -10.01 12.45 -7.01
CA THR A 139 -10.12 12.92 -8.40
C THR A 139 -8.78 13.18 -9.09
N PHE A 140 -7.72 13.30 -8.31
CA PHE A 140 -6.35 13.56 -8.75
C PHE A 140 -5.47 12.30 -8.74
N CYS A 141 -6.05 11.10 -8.62
CA CYS A 141 -5.30 9.85 -8.49
C CYS A 141 -5.51 8.94 -9.72
N SER A 142 -4.43 8.53 -10.39
CA SER A 142 -4.50 7.59 -11.53
C SER A 142 -5.08 6.23 -11.13
N THR A 143 -4.73 5.72 -9.94
CA THR A 143 -5.30 4.45 -9.45
C THR A 143 -6.82 4.51 -9.29
N ALA A 144 -7.38 5.68 -8.96
CA ALA A 144 -8.82 5.84 -8.80
C ALA A 144 -9.58 5.75 -10.14
N THR A 145 -8.96 6.12 -11.27
CA THR A 145 -9.60 6.08 -12.60
C THR A 145 -9.77 4.66 -13.13
N GLN A 146 -9.02 3.70 -12.60
CA GLN A 146 -9.14 2.29 -12.95
C GLN A 146 -10.20 1.53 -12.16
N GLY A 147 -10.83 2.19 -11.19
CA GLY A 147 -11.82 1.56 -10.33
C GLY A 147 -11.20 0.59 -9.33
N PHE A 148 -11.95 -0.45 -8.97
CA PHE A 148 -11.60 -1.37 -7.89
C PHE A 148 -11.97 -2.80 -8.27
N ASN A 149 -11.09 -3.75 -7.93
CA ASN A 149 -11.36 -5.17 -8.08
C ASN A 149 -11.50 -5.88 -6.72
N ARG A 150 -10.40 -5.93 -5.95
CA ARG A 150 -10.35 -6.64 -4.66
C ARG A 150 -9.22 -6.12 -3.75
N ASN A 151 -9.30 -6.52 -2.49
CA ASN A 151 -8.20 -6.42 -1.54
C ASN A 151 -7.08 -7.42 -1.88
N LEU A 152 -5.84 -7.03 -1.59
CA LEU A 152 -4.69 -7.94 -1.63
C LEU A 152 -4.66 -8.81 -0.36
N THR A 153 -4.22 -10.06 -0.47
CA THR A 153 -3.96 -10.90 0.71
C THR A 153 -2.72 -10.43 1.45
N THR A 154 -2.49 -10.97 2.66
CA THR A 154 -1.26 -10.67 3.41
C THR A 154 -0.03 -11.10 2.60
N ALA A 155 -0.08 -12.28 1.97
CA ALA A 155 0.99 -12.80 1.11
C ALA A 155 1.29 -11.89 -0.09
N GLU A 156 0.26 -11.33 -0.72
CA GLU A 156 0.43 -10.40 -1.85
C GLU A 156 1.02 -9.05 -1.42
N ILE A 157 0.73 -8.58 -0.20
CA ILE A 157 1.31 -7.34 0.34
C ILE A 157 2.77 -7.56 0.75
N VAL A 158 3.06 -8.57 1.58
CA VAL A 158 4.43 -8.84 2.02
C VAL A 158 5.30 -9.37 0.88
N GLY A 159 4.70 -10.04 -0.10
CA GLY A 159 5.36 -10.51 -1.32
C GLY A 159 5.98 -9.38 -2.13
N GLN A 160 5.41 -8.18 -2.12
CA GLN A 160 6.03 -6.98 -2.72
C GLN A 160 7.35 -6.63 -2.05
N VAL A 161 7.38 -6.69 -0.71
CA VAL A 161 8.61 -6.48 0.08
C VAL A 161 9.62 -7.57 -0.21
N TRP A 162 9.17 -8.82 -0.31
CA TRP A 162 10.01 -9.96 -0.62
C TRP A 162 10.69 -9.84 -1.98
N VAL A 163 9.92 -9.54 -3.03
CA VAL A 163 10.43 -9.37 -4.40
C VAL A 163 11.47 -8.26 -4.45
N ALA A 164 11.15 -7.08 -3.92
CA ALA A 164 12.05 -5.95 -3.93
C ALA A 164 13.30 -6.22 -3.09
N ALA A 165 13.15 -6.78 -1.88
CA ALA A 165 14.28 -7.05 -0.99
C ALA A 165 15.22 -8.11 -1.57
N ARG A 166 14.70 -9.16 -2.20
CA ARG A 166 15.49 -10.16 -2.94
C ARG A 166 16.24 -9.52 -4.11
N HIS A 167 15.53 -8.77 -4.95
CA HIS A 167 16.14 -8.10 -6.12
C HIS A 167 17.25 -7.13 -5.71
N LEU A 168 17.06 -6.39 -4.62
CA LEU A 168 18.04 -5.45 -4.11
C LEU A 168 19.24 -6.12 -3.42
N GLY A 169 19.17 -7.41 -3.08
CA GLY A 169 20.18 -8.08 -2.25
C GLY A 169 20.16 -7.58 -0.81
N ASN A 170 18.98 -7.23 -0.29
CA ASN A 170 18.82 -6.77 1.09
C ASN A 170 18.96 -7.96 2.05
N VAL A 171 19.80 -7.88 3.08
CA VAL A 171 19.85 -8.90 4.13
C VAL A 171 19.49 -8.24 5.46
N PRO A 172 18.33 -8.56 6.07
CA PRO A 172 17.93 -8.00 7.35
C PRO A 172 19.05 -8.10 8.39
N HIS A 173 19.23 -7.03 9.17
CA HIS A 173 20.28 -6.91 10.22
C HIS A 173 21.75 -6.97 9.77
N GLN A 174 22.02 -7.15 8.47
CA GLN A 174 23.40 -7.19 7.94
C GLN A 174 23.62 -6.15 6.84
N GLN A 175 22.84 -6.22 5.76
CA GLN A 175 22.93 -5.32 4.60
C GLN A 175 21.57 -4.71 4.30
N ARG A 176 21.26 -3.59 4.97
CA ARG A 176 19.95 -2.93 4.86
C ARG A 176 19.94 -1.95 3.68
N ARG A 177 19.43 -2.42 2.54
CA ARG A 177 19.11 -1.57 1.37
C ARG A 177 17.67 -1.07 1.43
N LEU A 178 16.76 -1.92 1.89
CA LEU A 178 15.38 -1.55 2.18
C LEU A 178 15.32 -1.15 3.66
N THR A 179 15.16 0.14 3.92
CA THR A 179 15.15 0.68 5.28
C THR A 179 13.78 1.19 5.70
N ASN A 180 12.90 1.48 4.75
CA ASN A 180 11.58 2.07 4.99
C ASN A 180 10.54 1.42 4.07
N VAL A 181 9.32 1.28 4.56
CA VAL A 181 8.13 0.90 3.77
C VAL A 181 7.06 1.95 3.96
N VAL A 182 6.39 2.33 2.87
CA VAL A 182 5.24 3.22 2.89
C VAL A 182 4.07 2.54 2.18
N MET A 183 2.91 2.49 2.82
CA MET A 183 1.65 2.01 2.23
C MET A 183 1.01 3.15 1.41
N MET A 184 1.69 3.55 0.34
CA MET A 184 1.31 4.66 -0.56
C MET A 184 1.23 4.22 -2.02
N GLY A 185 1.17 2.90 -2.26
CA GLY A 185 0.97 2.33 -3.59
C GLY A 185 -0.49 2.41 -4.01
N MET A 186 -0.98 1.38 -4.69
CA MET A 186 -2.36 1.28 -5.12
C MET A 186 -3.28 0.86 -3.95
N GLY A 187 -4.40 1.56 -3.78
CA GLY A 187 -5.45 1.22 -2.81
C GLY A 187 -5.46 2.06 -1.53
N GLU A 188 -6.56 1.97 -0.79
CA GLU A 188 -6.71 2.51 0.58
C GLU A 188 -6.39 1.41 1.60
N PRO A 189 -5.26 1.50 2.33
CA PRO A 189 -4.84 0.45 3.25
C PRO A 189 -5.85 0.17 4.36
N LEU A 190 -6.58 1.18 4.85
CA LEU A 190 -7.57 0.97 5.93
C LEU A 190 -8.85 0.26 5.45
N MET A 191 -9.11 0.18 4.15
CA MET A 191 -10.15 -0.67 3.58
C MET A 191 -9.72 -2.14 3.41
N ASN A 192 -8.43 -2.43 3.65
CA ASN A 192 -7.86 -3.78 3.67
C ASN A 192 -7.13 -4.06 4.99
N PHE A 193 -7.75 -3.65 6.10
CA PHE A 193 -7.10 -3.51 7.39
C PHE A 193 -6.38 -4.77 7.88
N ASP A 194 -7.06 -5.92 7.93
CA ASP A 194 -6.49 -7.12 8.56
C ASP A 194 -5.27 -7.65 7.79
N ASN A 195 -5.31 -7.63 6.45
CA ASN A 195 -4.16 -8.04 5.64
C ASN A 195 -3.00 -7.06 5.75
N VAL A 196 -3.30 -5.76 5.74
CA VAL A 196 -2.30 -4.70 5.86
C VAL A 196 -1.61 -4.72 7.22
N VAL A 197 -2.37 -4.83 8.32
CA VAL A 197 -1.81 -4.87 9.68
C VAL A 197 -0.94 -6.10 9.87
N ARG A 198 -1.38 -7.27 9.39
CA ARG A 198 -0.57 -8.49 9.44
C ARG A 198 0.72 -8.35 8.64
N ALA A 199 0.65 -7.83 7.42
CA ALA A 199 1.84 -7.61 6.59
C ALA A 199 2.83 -6.61 7.26
N MET A 200 2.33 -5.50 7.81
CA MET A 200 3.16 -4.56 8.56
C MET A 200 3.75 -5.15 9.85
N SER A 201 3.09 -6.15 10.46
CA SER A 201 3.66 -6.93 11.56
C SER A 201 4.92 -7.66 11.08
N VAL A 202 4.84 -8.40 9.98
CA VAL A 202 6.00 -9.11 9.37
C VAL A 202 7.12 -8.14 8.97
N MET A 203 6.78 -6.96 8.43
CA MET A 203 7.77 -5.93 8.09
C MET A 203 8.58 -5.45 9.31
N ARG A 204 7.95 -5.38 10.49
CA ARG A 204 8.60 -4.90 11.71
C ARG A 204 9.29 -6.00 12.51
N ASP A 205 8.85 -7.24 12.33
CA ASP A 205 9.33 -8.41 13.03
C ASP A 205 10.82 -8.70 12.76
N ASP A 206 11.61 -9.01 13.79
CA ASP A 206 13.06 -9.31 13.69
C ASP A 206 13.38 -10.65 12.98
N LEU A 207 12.40 -11.54 12.82
CA LEU A 207 12.49 -12.74 11.99
C LEU A 207 11.96 -12.49 10.56
N GLY A 208 11.40 -11.30 10.33
CA GLY A 208 10.96 -10.78 9.03
C GLY A 208 11.97 -9.79 8.45
N TYR A 209 11.69 -8.49 8.54
CA TYR A 209 12.58 -7.45 8.00
C TYR A 209 13.19 -6.53 9.06
N GLY A 210 12.75 -6.61 10.31
CA GLY A 210 13.31 -5.86 11.44
C GLY A 210 13.29 -4.35 11.24
N LEU A 211 12.23 -3.83 10.60
CA LEU A 211 12.02 -2.40 10.41
C LEU A 211 11.44 -1.78 11.69
N ALA A 212 12.01 -0.68 12.15
CA ALA A 212 11.46 0.05 13.29
C ALA A 212 10.06 0.62 12.95
N SER A 213 9.16 0.72 13.94
CA SER A 213 7.80 1.29 13.81
C SER A 213 7.78 2.59 13.01
N LYS A 214 8.70 3.51 13.31
CA LYS A 214 8.82 4.82 12.64
C LYS A 214 9.20 4.76 11.15
N ARG A 215 9.66 3.61 10.67
CA ARG A 215 10.11 3.38 9.28
C ARG A 215 9.08 2.61 8.45
N VAL A 216 7.97 2.19 9.05
CA VAL A 216 6.80 1.64 8.35
C VAL A 216 5.69 2.67 8.48
N THR A 217 5.28 3.28 7.37
CA THR A 217 4.26 4.34 7.36
C THR A 217 3.01 3.87 6.63
N LEU A 218 1.88 3.89 7.32
CA LEU A 218 0.57 3.70 6.70
C LEU A 218 0.02 5.06 6.28
N SER A 219 -0.36 5.21 5.00
CA SER A 219 -1.07 6.39 4.51
C SER A 219 -2.56 6.08 4.36
N THR A 220 -3.44 7.02 4.72
CA THR A 220 -4.89 6.87 4.56
C THR A 220 -5.55 8.15 4.09
N SER A 221 -6.65 8.03 3.35
CA SER A 221 -7.53 9.13 2.96
C SER A 221 -8.49 9.56 4.07
N GLY A 222 -8.47 8.90 5.23
CA GLY A 222 -9.21 9.33 6.41
C GLY A 222 -10.40 8.45 6.77
N LEU A 223 -10.23 7.13 6.77
CA LEU A 223 -11.27 6.19 7.23
C LEU A 223 -11.30 6.17 8.77
N VAL A 224 -11.96 7.16 9.39
CA VAL A 224 -11.88 7.49 10.83
C VAL A 224 -11.99 6.27 11.76
N PRO A 225 -13.04 5.42 11.69
CA PRO A 225 -13.15 4.27 12.61
C PRO A 225 -11.96 3.31 12.52
N MET A 226 -11.33 3.24 11.35
CA MET A 226 -10.18 2.35 11.12
C MET A 226 -8.86 2.99 11.54
N ILE A 227 -8.75 4.33 11.60
CA ILE A 227 -7.62 5.01 12.25
C ILE A 227 -7.67 4.74 13.75
N ASP A 228 -8.86 4.83 14.35
CA ASP A 228 -9.06 4.54 15.76
C ASP A 228 -8.74 3.06 16.07
N ARG A 229 -9.17 2.12 15.22
CA ARG A 229 -8.78 0.70 15.31
C ARG A 229 -7.26 0.48 15.12
N LEU A 230 -6.64 1.18 14.17
CA LEU A 230 -5.18 1.10 13.97
C LEU A 230 -4.42 1.53 15.22
N SER A 231 -4.95 2.53 15.94
CA SER A 231 -4.29 3.10 17.12
C SER A 231 -4.01 2.07 18.21
N THR A 232 -4.86 1.03 18.32
CA THR A 232 -4.78 -0.04 19.32
C THR A 232 -4.08 -1.29 18.79
N GLU A 233 -4.24 -1.61 17.49
CA GLU A 233 -3.78 -2.89 16.93
C GLU A 233 -2.39 -2.86 16.27
N SER A 234 -1.86 -1.68 15.93
CA SER A 234 -0.55 -1.60 15.24
C SER A 234 0.28 -0.37 15.63
N ASP A 235 1.58 -0.56 15.83
CA ASP A 235 2.52 0.52 16.11
C ASP A 235 3.33 0.88 14.85
N VAL A 236 2.77 1.77 14.04
CA VAL A 236 3.37 2.27 12.78
C VAL A 236 3.29 3.79 12.71
N SER A 237 4.08 4.41 11.84
CA SER A 237 3.89 5.82 11.49
C SER A 237 2.58 6.01 10.73
N LEU A 238 1.88 7.13 10.97
CA LEU A 238 0.66 7.50 10.26
C LEU A 238 0.90 8.70 9.35
N ALA A 239 0.48 8.56 8.10
CA ALA A 239 0.32 9.65 7.15
C ALA A 239 -1.16 9.78 6.74
N VAL A 240 -1.61 11.01 6.51
CA VAL A 240 -2.99 11.31 6.12
C VAL A 240 -2.99 12.12 4.83
N SER A 241 -3.67 11.58 3.83
CA SER A 241 -3.96 12.22 2.55
C SER A 241 -5.03 13.32 2.76
N LEU A 242 -4.57 14.51 3.15
CA LEU A 242 -5.43 15.64 3.51
C LEU A 242 -5.86 16.43 2.27
N HIS A 243 -4.89 16.93 1.49
CA HIS A 243 -5.05 17.61 0.19
C HIS A 243 -5.94 18.88 0.14
N ALA A 244 -6.61 19.27 1.23
CA ALA A 244 -7.32 20.54 1.35
C ALA A 244 -7.52 20.88 2.84
N ALA A 245 -7.55 22.17 3.17
CA ALA A 245 -7.68 22.68 4.54
C ALA A 245 -9.11 23.07 4.94
N ASN A 246 -10.08 22.87 4.06
CA ASN A 246 -11.50 23.11 4.31
C ASN A 246 -12.35 22.00 3.65
N ASP A 247 -13.52 21.73 4.23
CA ASP A 247 -14.36 20.60 3.81
C ASP A 247 -14.88 20.75 2.37
N THR A 248 -15.32 21.95 1.96
CA THR A 248 -15.85 22.19 0.61
C THR A 248 -14.84 21.78 -0.47
N LEU A 249 -13.59 22.22 -0.35
CA LEU A 249 -12.54 21.84 -1.29
C LEU A 249 -12.18 20.36 -1.14
N ARG A 250 -12.08 19.85 0.09
CA ARG A 250 -11.71 18.45 0.34
C ARG A 250 -12.73 17.48 -0.21
N GLU A 251 -14.03 17.75 -0.10
CA GLU A 251 -15.09 16.93 -0.69
C GLU A 251 -15.01 16.84 -2.22
N SER A 252 -14.53 17.90 -2.87
CA SER A 252 -14.35 17.93 -4.33
C SER A 252 -13.14 17.09 -4.80
N LEU A 253 -12.13 16.95 -3.95
CA LEU A 253 -10.87 16.27 -4.25
C LEU A 253 -10.82 14.83 -3.71
N VAL A 254 -11.32 14.62 -2.51
CA VAL A 254 -11.32 13.38 -1.73
C VAL A 254 -12.76 13.11 -1.25
N PRO A 255 -13.60 12.43 -2.06
CA PRO A 255 -15.03 12.29 -1.79
C PRO A 255 -15.38 11.65 -0.43
N LEU A 256 -14.46 10.86 0.15
CA LEU A 256 -14.60 10.29 1.49
C LEU A 256 -14.87 11.36 2.58
N ASN A 257 -14.45 12.61 2.35
CA ASN A 257 -14.68 13.71 3.28
C ASN A 257 -16.16 13.97 3.59
N LYS A 258 -17.07 13.65 2.66
CA LYS A 258 -18.52 13.77 2.89
C LYS A 258 -19.02 12.86 4.01
N LYS A 259 -18.31 11.75 4.23
CA LYS A 259 -18.61 10.79 5.30
C LYS A 259 -17.85 11.09 6.58
N TYR A 260 -16.58 11.49 6.45
CA TYR A 260 -15.70 11.82 7.57
C TYR A 260 -15.04 13.19 7.32
N PRO A 261 -15.69 14.29 7.77
CA PRO A 261 -15.19 15.65 7.59
C PRO A 261 -13.83 15.88 8.27
N ILE A 262 -13.15 16.97 7.92
CA ILE A 262 -11.81 17.29 8.41
C ILE A 262 -11.76 17.31 9.93
N ALA A 263 -12.75 17.93 10.60
CA ALA A 263 -12.76 18.01 12.07
C ALA A 263 -12.71 16.63 12.73
N GLU A 264 -13.52 15.68 12.24
CA GLU A 264 -13.58 14.30 12.74
C GLU A 264 -12.27 13.54 12.43
N LEU A 265 -11.73 13.73 11.21
CA LEU A 265 -10.45 13.18 10.80
C LEU A 265 -9.30 13.63 11.71
N MET A 266 -9.20 14.94 11.97
CA MET A 266 -8.15 15.50 12.82
C MET A 266 -8.28 15.00 14.26
N GLU A 267 -9.51 14.85 14.77
CA GLU A 267 -9.74 14.28 16.11
C GLU A 267 -9.30 12.82 16.20
N SER A 268 -9.60 12.00 15.19
CA SER A 268 -9.13 10.62 15.13
C SER A 268 -7.60 10.52 15.04
N CYS A 269 -6.96 11.42 14.29
CA CYS A 269 -5.49 11.52 14.28
C CYS A 269 -4.94 11.90 15.66
N ALA A 270 -5.62 12.76 16.41
CA ALA A 270 -5.23 13.13 17.76
C ALA A 270 -5.37 11.94 18.72
N ARG A 271 -6.45 11.15 18.61
CA ARG A 271 -6.62 9.89 19.34
C ARG A 271 -5.52 8.88 18.99
N TYR A 272 -5.15 8.79 17.70
CA TYR A 272 -4.07 7.92 17.25
C TYR A 272 -2.72 8.24 17.95
N LEU A 273 -2.36 9.53 18.06
CA LEU A 273 -1.15 9.94 18.78
C LEU A 273 -1.25 9.66 20.28
N ARG A 274 -2.37 10.02 20.91
CA ARG A 274 -2.58 9.81 22.36
C ARG A 274 -2.59 8.33 22.76
N GLY A 275 -3.00 7.45 21.84
CA GLY A 275 -3.04 6.00 22.07
C GLY A 275 -1.67 5.36 22.33
N ASN A 276 -0.57 6.01 21.93
CA ASN A 276 0.77 5.50 22.19
C ASN A 276 1.81 6.63 22.29
N LYS A 277 2.40 6.81 23.48
CA LYS A 277 3.40 7.84 23.79
C LYS A 277 4.68 7.79 22.93
N LYS A 278 4.93 6.69 22.21
CA LYS A 278 6.06 6.58 21.26
C LYS A 278 5.78 7.29 19.93
N ARG A 279 4.52 7.61 19.63
CA ARG A 279 4.11 8.33 18.42
C ARG A 279 4.21 9.83 18.70
N ASP A 280 5.04 10.51 17.94
CA ASP A 280 5.33 11.93 18.13
C ASP A 280 4.59 12.83 17.13
N SER A 281 4.15 12.28 16.00
CA SER A 281 3.62 13.08 14.90
C SER A 281 2.77 12.29 13.91
N VAL A 282 1.87 13.00 13.23
CA VAL A 282 1.15 12.57 12.03
C VAL A 282 1.64 13.44 10.87
N THR A 283 1.91 12.80 9.74
CA THR A 283 2.29 13.50 8.51
C THR A 283 1.07 13.72 7.63
N PHE A 284 0.72 14.96 7.35
CA PHE A 284 -0.35 15.32 6.44
C PHE A 284 0.23 15.53 5.04
N GLU A 285 -0.12 14.64 4.12
CA GLU A 285 0.24 14.74 2.71
C GLU A 285 -0.72 15.73 2.03
N TYR A 286 -0.15 16.70 1.30
CA TYR A 286 -0.90 17.76 0.63
C TYR A 286 -0.39 17.91 -0.80
N THR A 287 -1.23 17.55 -1.77
CA THR A 287 -0.85 17.57 -3.18
C THR A 287 -1.18 18.93 -3.75
N LEU A 288 -0.19 19.65 -4.27
CA LEU A 288 -0.37 21.00 -4.81
C LEU A 288 -0.77 20.93 -6.28
N MET A 289 -2.00 21.37 -6.55
CA MET A 289 -2.61 21.44 -7.86
C MET A 289 -2.87 22.89 -8.24
N LYS A 290 -2.32 23.27 -9.38
CA LYS A 290 -2.31 24.64 -9.90
C LYS A 290 -3.72 25.21 -9.97
N GLY A 291 -3.95 26.34 -9.32
CA GLY A 291 -5.23 27.06 -9.40
C GLY A 291 -6.35 26.46 -8.55
N ILE A 292 -6.08 25.37 -7.80
CA ILE A 292 -7.12 24.62 -7.09
C ILE A 292 -6.95 24.72 -5.57
N ASN A 293 -5.76 24.40 -5.08
CA ASN A 293 -5.51 24.28 -3.63
C ASN A 293 -4.14 24.83 -3.22
N ASP A 294 -3.50 25.61 -4.09
CA ASP A 294 -2.12 26.10 -3.97
C ASP A 294 -2.00 27.62 -3.79
N GLN A 295 -3.11 28.32 -3.61
CA GLN A 295 -3.15 29.75 -3.34
C GLN A 295 -2.74 30.09 -1.89
N PRO A 296 -2.24 31.32 -1.61
CA PRO A 296 -1.83 31.74 -0.27
C PRO A 296 -2.91 31.58 0.83
N GLU A 297 -4.18 31.79 0.51
CA GLU A 297 -5.30 31.58 1.43
C GLU A 297 -5.40 30.12 1.91
N HIS A 298 -5.16 29.16 1.03
CA HIS A 298 -5.16 27.74 1.38
C HIS A 298 -4.00 27.40 2.31
N ALA A 299 -2.81 27.98 2.10
CA ALA A 299 -1.67 27.81 3.00
C ALA A 299 -1.97 28.36 4.41
N ARG A 300 -2.62 29.53 4.51
CA ARG A 300 -3.02 30.12 5.81
C ARG A 300 -4.09 29.28 6.52
N GLN A 301 -5.07 28.76 5.78
CA GLN A 301 -6.06 27.83 6.33
C GLN A 301 -5.39 26.55 6.87
N LEU A 302 -4.47 25.98 6.09
CA LEU A 302 -3.72 24.79 6.50
C LEU A 302 -2.86 25.07 7.74
N ALA A 303 -2.18 26.22 7.80
CA ALA A 303 -1.41 26.62 8.98
C ALA A 303 -2.28 26.71 10.25
N ARG A 304 -3.50 27.28 10.11
CA ARG A 304 -4.47 27.33 11.22
C ARG A 304 -4.90 25.93 11.66
N LEU A 305 -5.17 25.04 10.71
CA LEU A 305 -5.57 23.65 10.98
C LEU A 305 -4.48 22.87 11.71
N MET A 306 -3.22 23.00 11.27
CA MET A 306 -2.08 22.34 11.94
C MET A 306 -1.86 22.89 13.35
N ARG A 307 -1.98 24.20 13.56
CA ARG A 307 -1.91 24.80 14.91
C ARG A 307 -3.01 24.28 15.82
N GLN A 308 -4.23 24.14 15.32
CA GLN A 308 -5.34 23.56 16.08
C GLN A 308 -5.06 22.10 16.46
N PHE A 309 -4.46 21.32 15.55
CA PHE A 309 -4.07 19.94 15.80
C PHE A 309 -2.99 19.83 16.89
N ASP A 310 -1.89 20.59 16.76
CA ASP A 310 -0.81 20.65 17.75
C ASP A 310 -1.34 21.03 19.14
N ASN A 311 -2.23 22.04 19.19
CA ASN A 311 -2.92 22.43 20.42
C ASN A 311 -3.78 21.30 20.98
N ALA A 312 -4.52 20.58 20.13
CA ALA A 312 -5.37 19.48 20.59
C ALA A 312 -4.52 18.38 21.24
N VAL A 313 -3.35 18.04 20.69
CA VAL A 313 -2.48 16.99 21.24
C VAL A 313 -1.46 17.49 22.26
N GLN A 314 -1.42 18.79 22.54
CA GLN A 314 -0.49 19.43 23.48
C GLN A 314 0.98 19.11 23.16
N SER A 315 1.31 19.02 21.87
CA SER A 315 2.66 18.75 21.39
C SER A 315 2.95 19.65 20.20
N LYS A 316 4.08 20.34 20.27
CA LYS A 316 4.61 21.08 19.14
C LYS A 316 5.01 20.10 18.04
N ASP A 317 4.83 20.49 16.78
CA ASP A 317 5.31 19.73 15.62
C ASP A 317 4.65 18.34 15.46
N ALA A 318 3.48 18.16 16.08
CA ALA A 318 2.71 16.93 15.98
C ALA A 318 2.08 16.78 14.60
N GLY A 319 1.65 17.88 13.97
CA GLY A 319 1.25 17.94 12.57
C GLY A 319 2.40 18.36 11.67
N LYS A 320 2.93 17.42 10.88
CA LYS A 320 3.92 17.70 9.84
C LYS A 320 3.23 17.76 8.48
N VAL A 321 3.64 18.67 7.61
CA VAL A 321 3.07 18.78 6.25
C VAL A 321 4.10 18.34 5.21
N ASN A 322 3.72 17.38 4.37
CA ASN A 322 4.45 17.02 3.17
C ASN A 322 3.73 17.58 1.94
N LEU A 323 4.30 18.62 1.34
CA LEU A 323 3.84 19.16 0.07
C LEU A 323 4.31 18.24 -1.05
N ILE A 324 3.36 17.71 -1.82
CA ILE A 324 3.62 16.88 -3.00
C ILE A 324 3.26 17.72 -4.23
N PRO A 325 4.24 18.16 -5.04
CA PRO A 325 3.93 18.71 -6.35
C PRO A 325 3.15 17.67 -7.16
N PHE A 326 2.00 18.06 -7.72
CA PHE A 326 1.16 17.13 -8.49
C PHE A 326 1.95 16.50 -9.65
N ASN A 327 1.83 15.17 -9.81
CA ASN A 327 2.43 14.44 -10.92
C ASN A 327 1.32 14.16 -11.94
N PRO A 328 1.34 14.79 -13.13
CA PRO A 328 0.31 14.58 -14.14
C PRO A 328 0.26 13.13 -14.63
N PHE A 329 -0.91 12.72 -15.11
CA PHE A 329 -1.14 11.45 -15.79
C PHE A 329 -2.15 11.67 -16.93
N PRO A 330 -2.17 10.82 -17.98
CA PRO A 330 -3.06 11.01 -19.12
C PRO A 330 -4.52 11.16 -18.70
N GLY A 331 -5.22 12.18 -19.21
CA GLY A 331 -6.65 12.43 -18.95
C GLY A 331 -6.99 13.15 -17.63
N THR A 332 -6.00 13.51 -16.82
CA THR A 332 -6.25 14.36 -15.65
C THR A 332 -6.62 15.78 -16.05
N ARG A 333 -7.52 16.42 -15.29
CA ARG A 333 -7.85 17.84 -15.41
C ARG A 333 -6.97 18.75 -14.55
N TYR A 334 -6.06 18.18 -13.78
CA TYR A 334 -5.22 18.89 -12.82
C TYR A 334 -3.84 19.16 -13.40
N GLU A 335 -3.25 20.28 -13.00
CA GLU A 335 -1.90 20.67 -13.40
C GLU A 335 -0.98 20.80 -12.19
N ARG A 336 0.32 20.59 -12.42
CA ARG A 336 1.36 20.81 -11.42
C ARG A 336 1.49 22.32 -11.15
N SER A 337 1.46 22.71 -9.87
CA SER A 337 1.78 24.08 -9.45
C SER A 337 3.19 24.48 -9.87
N GLY A 338 3.40 25.76 -10.18
CA GLY A 338 4.73 26.28 -10.48
C GLY A 338 5.64 26.26 -9.25
N GLU A 339 6.96 26.23 -9.47
CA GLU A 339 7.92 26.19 -8.36
C GLU A 339 7.82 27.44 -7.48
N THR A 340 7.53 28.61 -8.06
CA THR A 340 7.33 29.86 -7.30
C THR A 340 6.15 29.74 -6.34
N GLU A 341 5.02 29.22 -6.79
CA GLU A 341 3.80 29.01 -5.99
C GLU A 341 4.05 27.97 -4.89
N ILE A 342 4.70 26.84 -5.23
CA ILE A 342 5.06 25.80 -4.26
C ILE A 342 5.94 26.37 -3.15
N ARG A 343 6.96 27.17 -3.49
CA ARG A 343 7.86 27.79 -2.51
C ARG A 343 7.16 28.87 -1.69
N ALA A 344 6.27 29.67 -2.29
CA ALA A 344 5.47 30.64 -1.57
C ALA A 344 4.52 29.95 -0.56
N PHE A 345 3.85 28.88 -0.97
CA PHE A 345 3.00 28.06 -0.10
C PHE A 345 3.81 27.46 1.05
N GLN A 346 4.97 26.85 0.75
CA GLN A 346 5.88 26.32 1.76
C GLN A 346 6.33 27.41 2.75
N LYS A 347 6.71 28.60 2.24
CA LYS A 347 7.17 29.71 3.07
C LYS A 347 6.10 30.15 4.06
N ILE A 348 4.84 30.28 3.64
CA ILE A 348 3.73 30.66 4.52
C ILE A 348 3.57 29.65 5.67
N LEU A 349 3.67 28.35 5.38
CA LEU A 349 3.58 27.32 6.41
C LEU A 349 4.76 27.37 7.39
N LEU A 350 5.98 27.52 6.88
CA LEU A 350 7.20 27.61 7.70
C LEU A 350 7.21 28.88 8.57
N ASP A 351 6.81 30.03 8.02
CA ASP A 351 6.68 31.30 8.77
C ASP A 351 5.63 31.17 9.88
N ALA A 352 4.60 30.34 9.67
CA ALA A 352 3.59 30.00 10.67
C ALA A 352 4.04 28.88 11.65
N GLN A 353 5.31 28.47 11.58
CA GLN A 353 5.95 27.42 12.39
C GLN A 353 5.39 26.01 12.18
N VAL A 354 4.85 25.71 11.00
CA VAL A 354 4.43 24.35 10.61
C VAL A 354 5.59 23.67 9.90
N LEU A 355 6.07 22.54 10.44
CA LEU A 355 7.11 21.74 9.80
C LEU A 355 6.67 21.26 8.42
N THR A 356 7.29 21.81 7.38
CA THR A 356 6.84 21.61 6.00
C THR A 356 7.98 21.23 5.08
N MET A 357 7.85 20.05 4.46
CA MET A 357 8.79 19.56 3.45
C MET A 357 8.14 19.52 2.07
N VAL A 358 8.92 19.80 1.03
CA VAL A 358 8.50 19.57 -0.36
C VAL A 358 9.09 18.24 -0.81
N ARG A 359 8.23 17.30 -1.18
CA ARG A 359 8.63 15.99 -1.68
C ARG A 359 9.26 16.15 -3.06
N ARG A 360 10.46 15.60 -3.24
CA ARG A 360 11.10 15.52 -4.56
C ARG A 360 10.33 14.50 -5.41
N THR A 361 10.00 14.85 -6.64
CA THR A 361 9.50 13.90 -7.64
C THR A 361 10.59 12.86 -7.93
N ARG A 362 10.22 11.58 -7.98
CA ARG A 362 11.12 10.43 -8.16
C ARG A 362 10.47 9.43 -9.11
N GLY A 363 11.25 8.89 -10.05
CA GLY A 363 10.79 7.90 -11.04
C GLY A 363 9.69 8.38 -11.99
N ASP A 364 9.66 9.68 -12.33
CA ASP A 364 8.66 10.25 -13.25
C ASP A 364 8.86 9.73 -14.69
N ASP A 365 10.10 9.51 -15.11
CA ASP A 365 10.50 8.91 -16.40
C ASP A 365 9.95 7.49 -16.61
N ILE A 366 9.47 6.86 -15.53
CA ILE A 366 8.95 5.50 -15.55
C ILE A 366 7.51 5.41 -15.00
N ASP A 367 6.79 6.53 -14.88
CA ASP A 367 5.43 6.60 -14.31
C ASP A 367 5.35 5.95 -12.91
N ALA A 368 6.35 6.20 -12.07
CA ALA A 368 6.44 5.64 -10.71
C ALA A 368 6.27 6.70 -9.61
N ALA A 369 6.03 7.96 -9.97
CA ALA A 369 5.80 9.01 -8.99
C ALA A 369 4.45 8.82 -8.29
N CYS A 370 4.30 9.42 -7.12
CA CYS A 370 3.07 9.28 -6.32
C CYS A 370 1.84 9.71 -7.12
N GLY A 371 0.84 8.82 -7.18
CA GLY A 371 -0.42 9.05 -7.88
C GLY A 371 -0.43 8.63 -9.35
N GLN A 372 0.70 8.21 -9.95
CA GLN A 372 0.77 7.74 -11.34
C GLN A 372 0.55 6.22 -11.50
N LEU A 373 0.62 5.46 -10.41
CA LEU A 373 0.58 3.99 -10.48
C LEU A 373 -0.72 3.48 -11.10
N LYS A 374 -0.56 2.81 -12.24
CA LYS A 374 -1.69 2.28 -13.00
C LYS A 374 -1.85 0.78 -12.71
N GLY A 375 -0.82 -0.02 -12.96
CA GLY A 375 -0.97 -1.47 -12.92
C GLY A 375 -1.93 -1.98 -14.00
N GLN A 376 -2.49 -3.17 -13.79
CA GLN A 376 -3.50 -3.78 -14.65
C GLN A 376 -4.68 -4.22 -13.79
N VAL A 377 -5.81 -3.51 -13.92
CA VAL A 377 -6.99 -3.75 -13.07
C VAL A 377 -8.14 -4.23 -13.92
N MET A 378 -8.68 -5.42 -13.61
CA MET A 378 -9.96 -5.87 -14.14
C MET A 378 -11.09 -5.17 -13.38
N ASP A 379 -11.46 -3.97 -13.81
CA ASP A 379 -12.41 -3.13 -13.10
C ASP A 379 -13.80 -3.80 -12.94
N ARG A 380 -14.32 -3.82 -11.70
CA ARG A 380 -15.68 -4.30 -11.38
C ARG A 380 -16.68 -3.16 -11.17
N THR A 381 -16.23 -1.91 -11.26
CA THR A 381 -17.00 -0.69 -10.94
C THR A 381 -17.41 0.14 -12.15
N ARG A 382 -17.05 -0.30 -13.38
CA ARG A 382 -17.28 0.38 -14.68
C ARG A 382 -16.56 1.74 -14.86
N ARG A 383 -15.75 2.18 -13.90
CA ARG A 383 -15.05 3.46 -13.93
C ARG A 383 -13.98 3.53 -15.01
N GLN A 384 -13.28 2.44 -15.28
CA GLN A 384 -12.29 2.42 -16.35
C GLN A 384 -12.94 2.69 -17.72
N ALA A 385 -14.13 2.11 -17.95
CA ALA A 385 -14.89 2.34 -19.17
C ALA A 385 -15.38 3.79 -19.28
N ASP A 386 -15.84 4.39 -18.17
CA ASP A 386 -16.26 5.80 -18.14
C ASP A 386 -15.09 6.77 -18.42
N PHE A 387 -13.91 6.45 -17.88
CA PHE A 387 -12.70 7.24 -18.10
C PHE A 387 -12.24 7.18 -19.57
N LEU A 388 -12.24 5.99 -20.17
CA LEU A 388 -11.90 5.82 -21.58
C LEU A 388 -12.86 6.59 -22.51
N ARG A 389 -14.17 6.56 -22.23
CA ARG A 389 -15.16 7.35 -22.97
C ARG A 389 -14.90 8.86 -22.87
N THR A 390 -14.43 9.32 -21.73
CA THR A 390 -14.09 10.74 -21.53
C THR A 390 -12.87 11.14 -22.37
N LEU A 391 -11.85 10.28 -22.43
CA LEU A 391 -10.66 10.49 -23.26
C LEU A 391 -11.00 10.52 -24.76
N GLU A 392 -11.82 9.59 -25.24
CA GLU A 392 -12.28 9.55 -26.63
C GLU A 392 -13.08 10.82 -27.00
N GLY A 393 -13.94 11.28 -26.08
CA GLY A 393 -14.70 12.52 -26.25
C GLY A 393 -13.84 13.80 -26.24
N GLN A 394 -12.70 13.80 -25.53
CA GLN A 394 -11.74 14.91 -25.54
C GLN A 394 -10.90 14.92 -26.83
N ALA A 395 -10.39 13.77 -27.25
CA ALA A 395 -9.64 13.63 -28.50
C ALA A 395 -10.47 14.03 -29.73
N GLY A 396 -11.77 13.71 -29.74
CA GLY A 396 -12.68 14.13 -30.81
C GLY A 396 -13.00 15.63 -30.84
N ARG A 397 -12.82 16.36 -29.73
CA ARG A 397 -12.97 17.82 -29.66
C ARG A 397 -11.69 18.54 -30.08
N ASP A 398 -10.54 18.02 -29.67
CA ASP A 398 -9.23 18.58 -30.06
C ASP A 398 -8.89 18.29 -31.53
N ALA A 399 -9.46 17.25 -32.14
CA ALA A 399 -9.33 16.98 -33.58
C ALA A 399 -10.34 17.77 -34.46
N ALA A 400 -11.35 18.38 -33.84
CA ALA A 400 -12.38 19.18 -34.50
C ALA A 400 -12.20 20.71 -34.30
N ALA A 401 -11.20 21.10 -33.50
CA ALA A 401 -10.72 22.46 -33.32
C ALA A 401 -9.41 22.67 -34.10
#